data_AF-A0A942PZV6-F1
#
_entry.id   AF-A0A942PZV6-F1
#
_cell.length_a   1.000
_cell.length_b   1.000
_cell.length_c   1.000
_cell.angle_alpha   90.00
_cell.angle_beta   90.00
_cell.angle_gamma   90.00
#
_symmetry.space_group_name_H-M   'P 1'
#
loop_
_entity.id
_entity.type
_entity.pdbx_description
1 polymer ?
#
loop_
_entity_poly.entity_id
_entity_poly.type
_entity_poly.pdbx_seq_one_letter_code
_entity_poly.pdbx_strand_id
1 'polypeptide(L)'
;MYNNIMTKVKKLLAFLFIASILVGVSYLIVFKVSFLPNGYEIEAKQKDSVSLISFNLLGNEKEIITQSFSENDAWKIDYIEYEVNRQKDSLWMLFSFVTISIVLFVYKVRNGLKLWKAILESHIIFSALLPLPQLINSLNRIFDLIS
;
A
#
# COMPACT_ATOMS: atom_id res chain seq x y z
N MET A 1 -9.88 -40.37 -6.34
CA MET A 1 -8.69 -39.50 -6.49
C MET A 1 -9.01 -38.21 -7.27
N TYR A 2 -9.67 -38.28 -8.44
CA TYR A 2 -10.10 -37.12 -9.25
C TYR A 2 -10.94 -36.06 -8.50
N ASN A 3 -11.95 -36.49 -7.73
CA ASN A 3 -12.83 -35.58 -6.98
C ASN A 3 -12.11 -34.73 -5.92
N ASN A 4 -10.99 -35.22 -5.36
CA ASN A 4 -10.20 -34.49 -4.37
C ASN A 4 -9.37 -33.38 -5.02
N ILE A 5 -8.80 -33.64 -6.20
CA ILE A 5 -8.05 -32.64 -6.98
C ILE A 5 -8.99 -31.53 -7.43
N MET A 6 -10.13 -31.87 -8.03
CA MET A 6 -11.12 -30.89 -8.48
C MET A 6 -11.60 -29.96 -7.34
N THR A 7 -11.77 -30.52 -6.14
CA THR A 7 -12.16 -29.73 -4.95
C THR A 7 -11.07 -28.76 -4.51
N LYS A 8 -9.80 -29.19 -4.53
CA LYS A 8 -8.66 -28.30 -4.23
C LYS A 8 -8.52 -27.18 -5.25
N VAL A 9 -8.68 -27.49 -6.54
CA VAL A 9 -8.63 -26.49 -7.63
C VAL A 9 -9.74 -25.46 -7.46
N LYS A 10 -10.99 -25.90 -7.20
CA LYS A 10 -12.11 -24.98 -6.95
C LYS A 10 -11.85 -24.04 -5.77
N LYS A 11 -11.27 -24.55 -4.67
CA LYS A 11 -10.90 -23.74 -3.50
C LYS A 11 -9.81 -22.71 -3.83
N LEU A 12 -8.80 -23.12 -4.61
CA LEU A 12 -7.75 -22.21 -5.06
C LEU A 12 -8.30 -21.10 -5.97
N LEU A 13 -9.14 -21.46 -6.95
CA LEU A 13 -9.76 -20.48 -7.85
C LEU A 13 -10.67 -19.50 -7.09
N ALA A 14 -11.48 -20.00 -6.15
CA ALA A 14 -12.30 -19.13 -5.31
C ALA A 14 -11.43 -18.18 -4.46
N PHE A 15 -10.31 -18.66 -3.92
CA PHE A 15 -9.37 -17.81 -3.20
C PHE A 15 -8.74 -16.75 -4.10
N LEU A 16 -8.29 -17.10 -5.30
CA LEU A 16 -7.70 -16.16 -6.25
C LEU A 16 -8.71 -15.09 -6.68
N PHE A 17 -9.98 -15.47 -6.86
CA PHE A 17 -11.05 -14.52 -7.19
C PHE A 17 -11.31 -13.54 -6.04
N ILE A 18 -11.35 -14.01 -4.80
CA ILE A 18 -11.48 -13.12 -3.63
C ILE A 18 -10.24 -12.21 -3.54
N ALA A 19 -9.04 -12.76 -3.70
CA ALA A 19 -7.81 -11.99 -3.65
C ALA A 19 -7.76 -10.89 -4.73
N SER A 20 -8.20 -11.16 -5.95
CA SER A 20 -8.23 -10.15 -7.02
C SER A 20 -9.20 -9.01 -6.71
N ILE A 21 -10.35 -9.30 -6.11
CA ILE A 21 -11.28 -8.28 -5.62
C ILE A 21 -10.60 -7.42 -4.55
N LEU A 22 -9.93 -8.02 -3.58
CA LEU A 22 -9.26 -7.29 -2.50
C LEU A 22 -8.13 -6.39 -3.02
N VAL A 23 -7.35 -6.87 -3.99
CA VAL A 23 -6.32 -6.07 -4.67
C VAL A 23 -6.94 -4.89 -5.41
N GLY A 24 -8.06 -5.12 -6.12
CA GLY A 24 -8.80 -4.06 -6.82
C GLY A 24 -9.39 -3.01 -5.87
N VAL A 25 -10.00 -3.44 -4.76
CA VAL A 25 -10.52 -2.52 -3.73
C VAL A 25 -9.39 -1.71 -3.12
N SER A 26 -8.26 -2.34 -2.81
CA SER A 26 -7.08 -1.65 -2.26
C SER A 26 -6.54 -0.61 -3.24
N TYR A 27 -6.55 -0.91 -4.54
CA TYR A 27 -6.15 0.04 -5.59
C TYR A 27 -7.07 1.26 -5.60
N LEU A 28 -8.39 1.06 -5.53
CA LEU A 28 -9.35 2.17 -5.50
C LEU A 28 -9.15 3.05 -4.25
N ILE A 29 -8.92 2.44 -3.09
CA ILE A 29 -8.67 3.16 -1.83
C ILE A 29 -7.45 4.09 -1.96
N VAL A 30 -6.34 3.61 -2.54
CA VAL A 30 -5.09 4.38 -2.62
C VAL A 30 -5.08 5.39 -3.77
N PHE A 31 -5.54 4.98 -4.96
CA PHE A 31 -5.36 5.77 -6.18
C PHE A 31 -6.59 6.59 -6.59
N LYS A 32 -7.78 6.25 -6.09
CA LYS A 32 -9.02 6.97 -6.41
C LYS A 32 -9.58 7.76 -5.24
N VAL A 33 -9.50 7.19 -4.03
CA VAL A 33 -9.95 7.87 -2.80
C VAL A 33 -8.81 8.65 -2.15
N SER A 34 -7.57 8.46 -2.60
CA SER A 34 -6.38 9.10 -2.02
C SER A 34 -6.23 8.87 -0.51
N PHE A 35 -6.61 7.68 -0.04
CA PHE A 35 -6.39 7.31 1.36
C PHE A 35 -4.91 6.96 1.57
N LEU A 36 -4.13 7.98 1.94
CA LEU A 36 -2.67 7.93 2.07
C LEU A 36 -2.25 8.25 3.50
N PRO A 37 -2.43 7.34 4.48
CA PRO A 37 -2.13 7.63 5.87
C PRO A 37 -0.65 8.00 6.05
N ASN A 38 -0.39 9.19 6.61
CA ASN A 38 0.94 9.83 6.70
C ASN A 38 1.66 10.05 5.36
N GLY A 39 0.92 10.00 4.26
CA GLY A 39 1.49 10.10 2.92
C GLY A 39 1.43 11.49 2.33
N TYR A 40 1.82 11.55 1.05
CA TYR A 40 1.80 12.76 0.24
C TYR A 40 1.09 12.52 -1.09
N GLU A 41 0.48 13.55 -1.66
CA GLU A 41 -0.04 13.56 -3.02
C GLU A 41 0.44 14.82 -3.75
N ILE A 42 0.73 14.72 -5.04
CA ILE A 42 1.06 15.90 -5.84
C ILE A 42 -0.24 16.64 -6.15
N GLU A 43 -0.31 17.89 -5.70
CA GLU A 43 -1.37 18.81 -6.08
C GLU A 43 -1.01 19.50 -7.40
N ALA A 44 0.20 20.05 -7.49
CA ALA A 44 0.67 20.78 -8.65
C ALA A 44 2.15 20.57 -8.88
N LYS A 45 2.54 20.56 -10.16
CA LYS A 45 3.92 20.51 -10.62
C LYS A 45 4.17 21.63 -11.61
N GLN A 46 5.21 22.42 -11.37
CA GLN A 46 5.69 23.47 -12.27
C GLN A 46 7.17 23.20 -12.61
N LYS A 47 7.79 24.06 -13.42
CA LYS A 47 9.17 23.87 -13.88
C LYS A 47 10.18 23.87 -12.73
N ASP A 48 9.93 24.69 -11.71
CA ASP A 48 10.83 25.00 -10.60
C ASP A 48 10.17 24.82 -9.24
N SER A 49 8.93 24.33 -9.18
CA SER A 49 8.22 24.12 -7.92
C SER A 49 7.29 22.91 -7.94
N VAL A 50 7.04 22.36 -6.75
CA VAL A 50 6.08 21.29 -6.52
C VAL A 50 5.23 21.63 -5.30
N SER A 51 3.92 21.37 -5.40
CA SER A 51 2.97 21.48 -4.31
C SER A 51 2.48 20.09 -3.94
N LEU A 52 2.64 19.73 -2.66
CA LEU A 52 2.27 18.44 -2.10
C LEU A 52 1.16 18.61 -1.07
N ILE A 53 0.09 17.82 -1.18
CA ILE A 53 -0.86 17.62 -0.09
C ILE A 53 -0.27 16.58 0.84
N SER A 54 -0.15 16.89 2.12
CA SER A 54 0.22 15.93 3.15
C SER A 54 -1.02 15.44 3.89
N PHE A 55 -0.98 14.17 4.31
CA PHE A 55 -2.09 13.52 5.00
C PHE A 55 -1.67 13.10 6.40
N ASN A 56 -2.61 13.09 7.35
CA ASN A 56 -2.38 12.57 8.68
C ASN A 56 -2.54 11.03 8.74
N LEU A 57 -2.39 10.46 9.94
CA LEU A 57 -2.53 9.02 10.21
C LEU A 57 -3.88 8.42 9.76
N LEU A 58 -4.94 9.22 9.72
CA LEU A 58 -6.28 8.81 9.33
C LEU A 58 -6.55 9.05 7.84
N GLY A 59 -5.55 9.50 7.07
CA GLY A 59 -5.70 9.82 5.66
C GLY A 59 -6.49 11.09 5.39
N ASN A 60 -6.67 11.96 6.39
CA ASN A 60 -7.25 13.29 6.18
C ASN A 60 -6.16 14.26 5.76
N GLU A 61 -6.49 15.16 4.84
CA GLU A 61 -5.63 16.27 4.44
C GLU A 61 -5.23 17.09 5.67
N LYS A 62 -3.93 17.40 5.75
CA LYS A 62 -3.35 18.15 6.85
C LYS A 62 -2.92 19.54 6.40
N GLU A 63 -2.08 19.61 5.39
CA GLU A 63 -1.49 20.85 4.87
C GLU A 63 -0.98 20.68 3.44
N ILE A 64 -0.97 21.78 2.69
CA ILE A 64 -0.34 21.88 1.38
C ILE A 64 1.05 22.48 1.57
N ILE A 65 2.08 21.77 1.10
CA ILE A 65 3.49 22.16 1.18
C ILE A 65 3.94 22.52 -0.22
N THR A 66 4.31 23.78 -0.46
CA THR A 66 4.86 24.22 -1.75
C THR A 66 6.35 24.48 -1.61
N GLN A 67 7.15 23.73 -2.36
CA GLN A 67 8.60 23.87 -2.37
C GLN A 67 9.07 24.35 -3.75
N SER A 68 9.90 25.39 -3.75
CA SER A 68 10.58 25.88 -4.96
C SER A 68 12.04 25.45 -4.95
N PHE A 69 12.57 25.13 -6.12
CA PHE A 69 13.92 24.62 -6.34
C PHE A 69 14.66 25.50 -7.34
N SER A 70 15.98 25.61 -7.17
CA SER A 70 16.84 26.25 -8.17
C SER A 70 16.90 25.40 -9.45
N GLU A 71 17.33 25.97 -10.59
CA GLU A 71 17.47 25.20 -11.83
C GLU A 71 18.42 23.99 -11.67
N ASN A 72 19.45 24.12 -10.83
CA ASN A 72 20.38 23.02 -10.52
C ASN A 72 19.74 21.90 -9.70
N ASP A 73 18.63 22.19 -9.01
CA ASP A 73 17.88 21.27 -8.16
C ASP A 73 16.56 20.82 -8.79
N ALA A 74 16.26 21.22 -10.03
CA ALA A 74 15.00 20.89 -10.70
C ALA A 74 14.75 19.36 -10.79
N TRP A 75 15.82 18.56 -10.80
CA TRP A 75 15.75 17.09 -10.75
C TRP A 75 15.01 16.55 -9.50
N LYS A 76 15.01 17.31 -8.39
CA LYS A 76 14.32 16.92 -7.16
C LYS A 76 12.82 16.82 -7.35
N ILE A 77 12.24 17.62 -8.25
CA ILE A 77 10.80 17.59 -8.53
C ILE A 77 10.40 16.23 -9.11
N ASP A 78 11.13 15.75 -10.11
CA ASP A 78 10.88 14.43 -10.72
C ASP A 78 11.13 13.30 -9.73
N TYR A 79 12.13 13.45 -8.86
CA TYR A 79 12.43 12.47 -7.83
C TYR A 79 11.38 12.44 -6.70
N ILE A 80 10.83 13.59 -6.31
CA ILE A 80 9.68 13.69 -5.40
C ILE A 80 8.47 12.99 -6.02
N GLU A 81 8.16 13.24 -7.29
CA GLU A 81 7.06 12.57 -7.98
C GLU A 81 7.23 11.05 -8.02
N TYR A 82 8.45 10.60 -8.31
CA TYR A 82 8.78 9.19 -8.28
C TYR A 82 8.53 8.58 -6.89
N GLU A 83 9.04 9.21 -5.83
CA GLU A 83 8.84 8.70 -4.47
C GLU A 83 7.36 8.80 -4.04
N VAL A 84 6.62 9.86 -4.42
CA VAL A 84 5.18 9.95 -4.14
C VAL A 84 4.43 8.77 -4.75
N ASN A 85 4.70 8.44 -6.02
CA ASN A 85 4.09 7.28 -6.68
C ASN A 85 4.52 5.95 -6.02
N ARG A 86 5.80 5.82 -5.67
CA ARG A 86 6.33 4.63 -5.01
C ARG A 86 5.73 4.40 -3.62
N GLN A 87 5.44 5.47 -2.88
CA GLN A 87 4.70 5.39 -1.63
C GLN A 87 3.29 4.84 -1.86
N LYS A 88 2.60 5.30 -2.93
CA LYS A 88 1.23 4.86 -3.26
C LYS A 88 1.25 3.38 -3.62
N ASP A 89 2.21 2.94 -4.43
CA ASP A 89 2.41 1.52 -4.74
C ASP A 89 2.65 0.69 -3.47
N SER A 90 3.47 1.19 -2.54
CA SER A 90 3.78 0.50 -1.29
C SER A 90 2.56 0.41 -0.36
N LEU A 91 1.76 1.47 -0.27
CA LEU A 91 0.48 1.47 0.47
C LEU A 91 -0.54 0.51 -0.16
N TRP A 92 -0.64 0.51 -1.48
CA TRP A 92 -1.52 -0.41 -2.20
C TRP A 92 -1.14 -1.87 -1.94
N MET A 93 0.15 -2.19 -2.00
CA MET A 93 0.66 -3.52 -1.64
C MET A 93 0.37 -3.86 -0.17
N LEU A 94 0.60 -2.92 0.76
CA LEU A 94 0.34 -3.11 2.18
C LEU A 94 -1.13 -3.44 2.44
N PHE A 95 -2.06 -2.63 1.93
CA PHE A 95 -3.49 -2.86 2.10
C PHE A 95 -3.93 -4.18 1.46
N SER A 96 -3.43 -4.48 0.27
CA SER A 96 -3.74 -5.73 -0.43
C SER A 96 -3.29 -6.94 0.36
N PHE A 97 -2.01 -6.99 0.76
CA PHE A 97 -1.42 -8.14 1.43
C PHE A 97 -1.98 -8.34 2.82
N VAL A 98 -2.13 -7.26 3.60
CA VAL A 98 -2.70 -7.32 4.95
C VAL A 98 -4.14 -7.84 4.89
N THR A 99 -4.97 -7.31 3.97
CA THR A 99 -6.37 -7.72 3.87
C THR A 99 -6.51 -9.19 3.43
N ILE A 100 -5.71 -9.64 2.46
CA ILE A 100 -5.68 -11.05 2.04
C ILE A 100 -5.26 -11.95 3.20
N SER A 101 -4.21 -11.56 3.95
CA SER A 101 -3.77 -12.31 5.12
C SER A 101 -4.81 -12.37 6.23
N ILE A 102 -5.56 -11.28 6.48
CA ILE A 102 -6.67 -11.26 7.43
C ILE A 102 -7.76 -12.24 7.00
N VAL A 103 -8.15 -12.24 5.73
CA VAL A 103 -9.16 -13.18 5.20
C VAL A 103 -8.70 -14.63 5.37
N LEU A 104 -7.42 -14.93 5.07
CA LEU A 104 -6.83 -16.24 5.30
C LEU A 104 -6.82 -16.63 6.78
N PHE A 105 -6.48 -15.70 7.66
CA PHE A 105 -6.49 -15.92 9.10
C PHE A 105 -7.89 -16.27 9.61
N VAL A 106 -8.90 -15.46 9.26
CA VAL A 106 -10.30 -15.71 9.62
C VAL A 106 -10.75 -17.07 9.09
N TYR A 107 -10.45 -17.38 7.82
CA TYR A 107 -10.78 -18.68 7.24
C TYR A 107 -10.12 -19.85 8.00
N LYS A 108 -8.85 -19.74 8.40
CA LYS A 108 -8.14 -20.80 9.13
C LYS A 108 -8.68 -20.98 10.54
N VAL A 109 -8.92 -19.91 11.28
CA VAL A 109 -9.52 -19.96 12.62
C VAL A 109 -10.90 -20.59 12.57
N ARG A 110 -11.75 -20.21 11.60
CA ARG A 110 -13.08 -20.80 11.42
C ARG A 110 -13.05 -22.29 11.07
N ASN A 111 -11.97 -22.78 10.47
CA ASN A 111 -11.74 -24.19 10.17
C ASN A 111 -11.04 -24.95 11.32
N GLY A 112 -10.95 -24.37 12.52
CA GLY A 112 -10.47 -25.06 13.72
C GLY A 112 -8.96 -25.02 13.93
N LEU A 113 -8.21 -24.22 13.16
CA LEU A 113 -6.79 -24.00 13.46
C LEU A 113 -6.63 -23.19 14.76
N LYS A 114 -5.68 -23.60 15.62
CA LYS A 114 -5.27 -22.82 16.79
C LYS A 114 -4.76 -21.44 16.36
N LEU A 115 -5.05 -20.39 17.14
CA LEU A 115 -4.73 -18.99 16.82
C LEU A 115 -3.27 -18.79 16.38
N TRP A 116 -2.30 -19.27 17.16
CA TRP A 116 -0.88 -19.14 16.83
C TRP A 116 -0.50 -19.77 15.49
N LYS A 117 -1.05 -20.96 15.20
CA LYS A 117 -0.82 -21.63 13.91
C LYS A 117 -1.50 -20.87 12.78
N ALA A 118 -2.69 -20.32 13.01
CA ALA A 118 -3.40 -19.51 12.01
C ALA A 118 -2.63 -18.22 11.69
N ILE A 119 -2.01 -17.56 12.68
CA ILE A 119 -1.17 -16.36 12.47
C ILE A 119 0.02 -16.71 11.57
N LEU A 120 0.76 -17.77 11.89
CA LEU A 120 1.93 -18.18 11.12
C LEU A 120 1.54 -18.55 9.69
N GLU A 121 0.52 -19.40 9.51
CA GLU A 121 0.18 -19.86 8.18
C GLU A 121 -0.64 -18.87 7.34
N SER A 122 -1.13 -17.78 7.93
CA SER A 122 -1.77 -16.67 7.18
C SER A 122 -0.76 -15.62 6.72
N HIS A 123 0.51 -15.77 7.12
CA HIS A 123 1.61 -14.87 6.78
C HIS A 123 1.33 -13.40 7.14
N ILE A 124 0.48 -13.14 8.16
CA ILE A 124 0.13 -11.78 8.60
C ILE A 124 1.37 -10.93 8.92
N ILE A 125 2.38 -11.55 9.53
CA ILE A 125 3.61 -10.85 9.89
C ILE A 125 4.34 -10.39 8.61
N PHE A 126 4.49 -11.28 7.64
CA PHE A 126 5.19 -10.98 6.39
C PHE A 126 4.39 -10.05 5.46
N SER A 127 3.07 -10.09 5.50
CA SER A 127 2.23 -9.23 4.65
C SER A 127 2.38 -7.76 4.97
N ALA A 128 2.63 -7.42 6.24
CA ALA A 128 2.96 -6.06 6.66
C ALA A 128 4.46 -5.76 6.47
N LEU A 129 5.35 -6.68 6.87
CA LEU A 129 6.80 -6.44 6.84
C LEU A 129 7.39 -6.25 5.44
N LEU A 130 6.79 -6.86 4.40
CA LEU A 130 7.34 -6.77 3.05
C LEU A 130 7.19 -5.39 2.38
N PRO A 131 6.06 -4.68 2.48
CA PRO A 131 5.89 -3.34 1.89
C PRO A 131 6.24 -2.17 2.84
N LEU A 132 6.23 -2.39 4.16
CA LEU A 132 6.49 -1.32 5.14
C LEU A 132 7.84 -0.63 4.97
N PRO A 133 8.98 -1.33 4.78
CA PRO A 133 10.29 -0.68 4.61
C PRO A 133 10.35 0.24 3.39
N GLN A 134 9.74 -0.16 2.28
CA GLN A 134 9.68 0.62 1.05
C GLN A 134 8.85 1.88 1.27
N LEU A 135 7.71 1.74 1.96
CA LEU A 135 6.86 2.87 2.34
C LEU A 135 7.63 3.88 3.20
N ILE A 136 8.27 3.41 4.29
CA ILE A 136 9.03 4.28 5.21
C ILE A 136 10.17 4.97 4.48
N ASN A 137 10.93 4.23 3.66
CA ASN A 137 12.04 4.80 2.90
C ASN A 137 11.58 5.87 1.92
N SER A 138 10.43 5.65 1.28
CA SER A 138 9.86 6.60 0.33
C SER A 138 9.39 7.87 1.04
N LEU A 139 8.69 7.72 2.17
CA LEU A 139 8.25 8.83 3.01
C LEU A 139 9.42 9.67 3.53
N ASN A 140 10.47 9.02 4.04
CA ASN A 140 11.66 9.72 4.54
C ASN A 140 12.35 10.49 3.42
N ARG A 141 12.47 9.90 2.22
CA ARG A 141 13.06 10.58 1.06
C ARG A 141 12.26 11.80 0.64
N ILE A 142 10.93 11.73 0.63
CA ILE A 142 10.09 12.89 0.34
C ILE A 142 10.32 13.97 1.40
N PHE A 143 10.27 13.59 2.68
CA PHE A 143 10.47 14.50 3.80
C PHE A 143 11.84 15.21 3.74
N ASP A 144 12.92 14.48 3.46
CA ASP A 144 14.28 15.01 3.37
C ASP A 144 14.46 16.01 2.20
N LEU A 145 13.62 15.92 1.15
CA LEU A 145 13.70 16.80 -0.02
C LEU A 145 12.89 18.09 0.13
N ILE A 146 11.90 18.09 1.03
CA ILE A 146 11.00 19.22 1.26
C ILE A 146 11.24 19.94 2.59
N SER A 147 12.13 19.42 3.44
CA SER A 147 12.58 20.06 4.70
C SER A 147 13.82 20.90 4.47
#